data_AF-A0A0F6IKT7-F1
#
_entry.id   AF-A0A0F6IKT7-F1
#
_cell.length_a   1.000
_cell.length_b   1.000
_cell.length_c   1.000
_cell.angle_alpha   90.00
_cell.angle_beta   90.00
_cell.angle_gamma   90.00
#
_symmetry.space_group_name_H-M   'P 1'
#
loop_
_entity.id
_entity.type
_entity.pdbx_description
1 polymer ?
#
loop_
_entity_poly.entity_id
_entity_poly.type
_entity_poly.pdbx_seq_one_letter_code
_entity_poly.pdbx_strand_id
1 'polypeptide(L)'
;MELIKQNVCYEGVKFIRTGKESDLLVSHLNDLYGFASEKLSMTDLETFTAIALTNEPFNLIEDIVKIKLFGKDQEGASEEDYYESYFNVDLKNQCVWWNEKDPSYRGSLIRGLAKS
;
A
#
# COMPACT_ATOMS: atom_id res chain seq x y z
N MET A 1 20.20 1.59 6.24
CA MET A 1 19.42 0.80 7.21
C MET A 1 19.49 -0.64 6.72
N GLU A 2 20.08 -1.54 7.49
CA GLU A 2 20.12 -2.96 7.12
C GLU A 2 18.71 -3.57 7.27
N LEU A 3 18.30 -4.34 6.28
CA LEU A 3 17.02 -5.03 6.28
C LEU A 3 17.09 -6.19 7.27
N ILE A 4 16.41 -6.07 8.41
CA ILE A 4 16.25 -7.20 9.32
C ILE A 4 15.24 -8.16 8.67
N LYS A 5 15.73 -9.24 8.05
CA LYS A 5 14.89 -10.21 7.32
C LYS A 5 13.73 -10.77 8.16
N GLN A 6 13.91 -10.84 9.48
CA GLN A 6 12.88 -11.28 10.43
C GLN A 6 11.68 -10.33 10.52
N ASN A 7 11.86 -9.07 10.11
CA ASN A 7 10.81 -8.05 10.12
C ASN A 7 10.07 -7.96 8.77
N VAL A 8 10.34 -8.88 7.84
CA VAL A 8 9.62 -8.99 6.56
C VAL A 8 8.40 -9.88 6.75
N CYS A 9 7.22 -9.29 6.59
CA CYS A 9 5.95 -10.00 6.65
C CYS A 9 5.34 -10.07 5.24
N TYR A 10 5.43 -11.24 4.62
CA TYR A 10 4.78 -11.51 3.33
C TYR A 10 3.26 -11.50 3.50
N GLU A 11 2.55 -10.83 2.58
CA GLU A 11 1.12 -10.54 2.69
C GLU A 11 0.71 -9.89 4.03
N GLY A 12 1.62 -9.14 4.66
CA GLY A 12 1.41 -8.55 5.97
C GLY A 12 0.36 -7.45 6.02
N VAL A 13 0.05 -6.82 4.88
CA VAL A 13 -1.08 -5.89 4.73
C VAL A 13 -1.92 -6.29 3.52
N LYS A 14 -3.24 -6.15 3.66
CA LYS A 14 -4.23 -6.46 2.63
C LYS A 14 -5.20 -5.32 2.48
N PHE A 15 -5.36 -4.83 1.27
CA PHE A 15 -6.44 -3.90 0.92
C PHE A 15 -7.56 -4.72 0.28
N ILE A 16 -8.74 -4.68 0.88
CA ILE A 16 -9.90 -5.44 0.45
C ILE A 16 -10.96 -4.46 -0.03
N ARG A 17 -11.50 -4.72 -1.22
CA ARG A 17 -12.59 -3.91 -1.77
C ARG A 17 -13.85 -4.06 -0.92
N THR A 18 -14.40 -2.96 -0.45
CA THR A 18 -15.64 -2.94 0.35
C THR A 18 -16.86 -2.53 -0.47
N GLY A 19 -16.68 -2.04 -1.70
CA GLY A 19 -17.77 -1.62 -2.57
C GLY A 19 -17.43 -0.39 -3.39
N LYS A 20 -18.43 0.46 -3.61
CA LYS A 20 -18.30 1.65 -4.46
C LYS A 20 -17.32 2.68 -3.91
N GLU A 21 -17.18 2.75 -2.59
CA GLU A 21 -16.26 3.66 -1.91
C GLU A 21 -14.80 3.34 -2.29
N SER A 22 -14.45 2.05 -2.37
CA SER A 22 -13.16 1.58 -2.85
C SER A 22 -12.92 1.94 -4.32
N ASP A 23 -13.92 1.74 -5.17
CA ASP A 23 -13.84 2.08 -6.60
C ASP A 23 -13.66 3.60 -6.81
N LEU A 24 -14.40 4.40 -6.04
CA LEU A 24 -14.30 5.86 -6.04
C LEU A 24 -12.92 6.34 -5.57
N LEU A 25 -12.35 5.72 -4.54
CA LEU A 25 -11.00 6.06 -4.07
C LEU A 25 -9.98 5.87 -5.20
N VAL A 26 -9.96 4.71 -5.85
CA VAL A 26 -8.99 4.42 -6.92
C VAL A 26 -9.23 5.31 -8.14
N SER A 27 -10.48 5.54 -8.52
CA SER A 27 -10.82 6.48 -9.61
C SER A 27 -10.36 7.91 -9.32
N HIS A 28 -10.60 8.42 -8.10
CA HIS A 28 -10.17 9.76 -7.74
C HIS A 28 -8.65 9.89 -7.66
N LEU A 29 -7.93 8.86 -7.22
CA LEU A 29 -6.47 8.86 -7.24
C LEU A 29 -5.94 8.88 -8.68
N ASN A 30 -6.53 8.09 -9.57
CA ASN A 30 -6.20 8.08 -10.99
C ASN A 30 -6.36 9.48 -11.62
N ASP A 31 -7.49 10.14 -11.34
CA ASP A 31 -7.76 11.51 -11.80
C ASP A 31 -6.79 12.53 -11.17
N LEU A 32 -6.56 12.43 -9.86
CA LEU A 32 -5.66 13.32 -9.12
C LEU A 32 -4.22 13.24 -9.63
N TYR A 33 -3.79 12.05 -10.06
CA TYR A 33 -2.46 11.82 -10.62
C TYR A 33 -2.36 12.16 -12.11
N GLY A 34 -3.46 12.56 -12.75
CA GLY A 34 -3.49 12.98 -14.16
C GLY A 34 -3.44 11.82 -15.16
N PHE A 35 -3.83 10.62 -14.73
CA PHE A 35 -3.98 9.48 -15.63
C PHE A 35 -5.33 9.53 -16.35
N ALA A 36 -5.47 8.80 -17.47
CA ALA A 36 -6.64 8.87 -18.36
C ALA A 36 -7.97 8.65 -17.60
N SER A 37 -9.02 9.35 -18.02
CA SER A 37 -10.29 9.53 -17.31
C SER A 37 -11.26 8.34 -17.39
N GLU A 38 -10.76 7.11 -17.40
CA GLU A 38 -11.61 5.93 -17.29
C GLU A 38 -11.96 5.67 -15.83
N LYS A 39 -13.22 5.34 -15.56
CA LYS A 39 -13.65 4.96 -14.21
C LYS A 39 -13.05 3.60 -13.89
N LEU A 40 -12.15 3.57 -12.92
CA LEU A 40 -11.53 2.36 -12.44
C LEU A 40 -12.36 1.71 -11.34
N SER A 41 -12.39 0.38 -11.31
CA SER A 41 -12.85 -0.38 -10.15
C SER A 41 -11.64 -0.87 -9.38
N MET A 42 -11.71 -0.90 -8.05
CA MET A 42 -10.65 -1.49 -7.25
C MET A 42 -10.61 -3.01 -7.50
N THR A 43 -9.43 -3.61 -7.46
CA THR A 43 -9.29 -5.07 -7.38
C THR A 43 -9.97 -5.59 -6.11
N ASP A 44 -10.44 -6.84 -6.11
CA ASP A 44 -11.13 -7.38 -4.94
C ASP A 44 -10.19 -7.53 -3.73
N LEU A 45 -8.90 -7.75 -4.01
CA LEU A 45 -7.82 -7.86 -3.03
C LEU A 45 -6.50 -7.39 -3.65
N GLU A 46 -5.75 -6.57 -2.91
CA GLU A 46 -4.33 -6.32 -3.14
C GLU A 46 -3.55 -6.66 -1.87
N THR A 47 -2.46 -7.40 -2.02
CA THR A 47 -1.59 -7.83 -0.92
C THR A 47 -0.24 -7.14 -0.99
N PHE A 48 0.34 -6.89 0.18
CA PHE A 48 1.63 -6.22 0.32
C PHE A 48 2.56 -7.03 1.19
N THR A 49 3.83 -7.14 0.78
CA THR A 49 4.89 -7.41 1.75
C THR A 49 5.06 -6.17 2.62
N ALA A 50 5.12 -6.37 3.92
CA ALA A 50 5.16 -5.29 4.91
C ALA A 50 6.43 -5.39 5.75
N ILE A 51 7.06 -4.23 6.00
CA ILE A 51 8.23 -4.11 6.88
C ILE A 51 7.99 -2.97 7.85
N ALA A 52 7.96 -3.27 9.15
CA ALA A 52 7.92 -2.24 10.18
C ALA A 52 9.24 -1.45 10.17
N LEU A 53 9.15 -0.13 10.15
CA LEU A 53 10.27 0.80 10.13
C LEU A 53 10.77 1.09 11.56
N THR A 54 10.99 0.03 12.33
CA THR A 54 11.57 0.07 13.68
C THR A 54 12.42 -1.17 13.91
N ASN A 55 13.51 -0.99 14.65
CA ASN A 55 14.37 -2.07 15.12
C ASN A 55 14.17 -2.38 16.61
N GLU A 56 13.37 -1.56 17.30
CA GLU A 56 13.02 -1.73 18.69
C GLU A 56 11.66 -2.44 18.82
N PRO A 57 11.45 -3.23 19.88
CA PRO A 57 10.12 -3.71 20.24
C PRO A 57 9.14 -2.53 20.34
N PHE A 58 7.94 -2.71 19.78
CA PHE A 58 6.87 -1.72 19.85
C PHE A 58 5.58 -2.39 20.33
N ASN A 59 4.71 -1.58 20.93
CA ASN A 59 3.36 -1.96 21.30
C ASN A 59 2.38 -1.37 20.29
N LEU A 60 1.83 -2.21 19.40
CA LEU A 60 0.89 -1.79 18.35
C LEU A 60 -0.35 -1.03 18.88
N ILE A 61 -0.76 -1.26 20.14
CA ILE A 61 -1.90 -0.58 20.75
C ILE A 61 -1.54 0.85 21.16
N GLU A 62 -0.32 1.07 21.66
CA GLU A 62 0.10 2.34 22.26
C GLU A 62 0.94 3.22 21.31
N ASP A 63 1.72 2.60 20.45
CA ASP A 63 2.72 3.25 19.61
C ASP A 63 2.21 3.50 18.19
N ILE A 64 2.75 4.56 17.57
CA ILE A 64 2.57 4.79 16.15
C ILE A 64 3.56 3.90 15.39
N VAL A 65 3.02 2.96 14.61
CA VAL A 65 3.82 2.02 13.83
C VAL A 65 3.89 2.49 12.39
N LYS A 66 5.10 2.80 11.92
CA LYS A 66 5.36 3.13 10.52
C LYS A 66 5.72 1.86 9.77
N ILE A 67 4.99 1.55 8.71
CA ILE A 67 5.19 0.35 7.91
C ILE A 67 5.51 0.77 6.48
N LYS A 68 6.52 0.15 5.90
CA LYS A 68 6.79 0.24 4.47
C LYS A 68 6.14 -0.93 3.75
N LEU A 69 5.39 -0.63 2.71
CA LEU A 69 4.70 -1.61 1.89
C LEU A 69 5.39 -1.76 0.54
N PHE A 70 5.40 -3.00 0.05
CA PHE A 70 5.94 -3.41 -1.24
C PHE A 70 4.83 -4.16 -1.99
N GLY A 71 4.40 -3.60 -3.12
CA GLY A 71 3.39 -4.18 -4.01
C GLY A 71 4.05 -4.78 -5.25
N LYS A 72 3.48 -5.87 -5.76
CA LYS A 72 4.01 -6.65 -6.91
C LYS A 72 5.50 -6.98 -6.76
N ASP A 73 5.91 -7.38 -5.55
CA ASP A 73 7.29 -7.71 -5.19
C ASP A 73 7.60 -9.22 -5.21
N GLN A 74 6.65 -10.01 -5.72
CA GLN A 74 6.74 -11.47 -5.77
C GLN A 74 7.60 -11.93 -6.96
N GLU A 75 8.16 -13.13 -6.87
CA GLU A 75 8.94 -13.73 -7.95
C GLU A 75 8.09 -13.84 -9.23
N GLY A 76 8.63 -13.34 -10.34
CA GLY A 76 7.96 -13.32 -11.64
C GLY A 76 7.06 -12.10 -11.90
N ALA A 77 6.92 -11.18 -10.96
CA ALA A 77 6.28 -9.89 -11.20
C ALA A 77 7.15 -8.99 -12.10
N SER A 78 6.51 -8.14 -12.90
CA SER A 78 7.21 -7.14 -13.71
C SER A 78 7.79 -6.05 -12.81
N GLU A 79 9.04 -5.66 -13.06
CA GLU A 79 9.64 -4.48 -12.41
C GLU A 79 8.84 -3.20 -12.66
N GLU A 80 8.14 -3.10 -13.79
CA GLU A 80 7.28 -1.95 -14.09
C GLU A 80 6.06 -1.88 -13.18
N ASP A 81 5.58 -3.01 -12.68
CA ASP A 81 4.40 -3.08 -11.81
C ASP A 81 4.77 -2.97 -10.32
N TYR A 82 6.05 -3.02 -9.99
CA TYR A 82 6.53 -2.84 -8.63
C TYR A 82 6.22 -1.43 -8.12
N TYR A 83 5.75 -1.35 -6.87
CA TYR A 83 5.56 -0.07 -6.21
C TYR A 83 5.73 -0.14 -4.70
N GLU A 84 6.07 1.02 -4.12
CA GLU A 84 6.28 1.17 -2.70
C GLU A 84 5.38 2.26 -2.12
N SER A 85 4.93 2.05 -0.90
CA SER A 85 4.18 3.05 -0.14
C SER A 85 4.45 2.94 1.37
N TYR A 86 3.95 3.89 2.13
CA TYR A 86 4.00 3.88 3.59
C TYR A 86 2.59 3.72 4.14
N PHE A 87 2.44 2.85 5.12
CA PHE A 87 1.20 2.64 5.85
C PHE A 87 1.48 2.80 7.33
N ASN A 88 0.89 3.82 7.93
CA ASN A 88 1.14 4.17 9.31
C ASN A 88 -0.12 3.88 10.13
N VAL A 89 0.09 3.29 11.30
CA VAL A 89 -0.99 2.81 12.17
C VAL A 89 -0.87 3.48 13.52
N ASP A 90 -1.94 4.15 13.94
CA ASP A 90 -2.12 4.71 15.27
C ASP A 90 -3.46 4.18 15.81
N LEU A 91 -3.42 2.98 16.42
CA LEU A 91 -4.62 2.34 16.95
C LEU A 91 -5.21 3.10 18.13
N LYS A 92 -4.36 3.71 18.96
CA LYS A 92 -4.76 4.54 20.09
C LYS A 92 -5.70 5.66 19.67
N ASN A 93 -5.42 6.30 18.54
CA ASN A 93 -6.24 7.36 17.98
C ASN A 93 -7.18 6.89 16.85
N GLN A 94 -7.31 5.57 16.65
CA GLN A 94 -8.18 4.96 15.62
C GLN A 94 -7.91 5.52 14.22
N CYS A 95 -6.64 5.76 13.91
CA CYS A 95 -6.23 6.39 12.66
C CYS A 95 -5.22 5.51 11.93
N VAL A 96 -5.43 5.38 10.62
CA VAL A 96 -4.42 4.90 9.69
C VAL A 96 -4.27 5.93 8.59
N TRP A 97 -3.05 6.08 8.07
CA TRP A 97 -2.83 6.89 6.89
C TRP A 97 -1.84 6.21 5.96
N TRP A 98 -2.17 6.30 4.69
CA TRP A 98 -1.45 5.70 3.59
C TRP A 98 -0.86 6.79 2.72
N ASN A 99 0.45 6.72 2.52
CA ASN A 99 1.21 7.71 1.77
C ASN A 99 1.95 7.01 0.63
N GLU A 100 1.93 7.62 -0.56
CA GLU A 100 2.89 7.25 -1.61
C GLU A 100 4.33 7.48 -1.12
N LYS A 101 5.27 6.65 -1.58
CA LYS A 101 6.69 6.87 -1.28
C LYS A 101 7.25 8.04 -2.09
N ASP A 102 6.96 8.06 -3.39
CA ASP A 102 7.30 9.13 -4.31
C ASP A 102 6.42 9.09 -5.57
N PRO A 103 6.33 10.20 -6.33
CA PRO A 103 5.44 10.29 -7.49
C PRO A 103 5.73 9.29 -8.62
N SER A 104 6.94 8.72 -8.71
CA SER A 104 7.28 7.79 -9.80
C SER A 104 6.51 6.48 -9.70
N TYR A 105 6.10 6.09 -8.48
CA TYR A 105 5.31 4.88 -8.24
C TYR A 105 3.81 5.02 -8.53
N ARG A 106 3.29 6.22 -8.79
CA ARG A 106 1.84 6.46 -8.95
C ARG A 106 1.19 5.56 -10.00
N GLY A 107 1.85 5.40 -11.16
CA GLY A 107 1.31 4.57 -12.24
C GLY A 107 1.19 3.10 -11.84
N SER A 108 2.27 2.56 -11.27
CA SER A 108 2.34 1.18 -10.79
C SER A 108 1.38 0.92 -9.62
N LEU A 109 1.23 1.89 -8.72
CA LEU A 109 0.25 1.87 -7.64
C LEU A 109 -1.19 1.82 -8.15
N ILE A 110 -1.54 2.65 -9.15
CA ILE A 110 -2.88 2.62 -9.75
C ILE A 110 -3.12 1.28 -10.45
N ARG A 111 -2.16 0.76 -11.23
CA ARG A 111 -2.26 -0.57 -11.85
C ARG A 111 -2.40 -1.70 -10.82
N GLY A 112 -1.72 -1.59 -9.69
CA GLY A 112 -1.81 -2.57 -8.61
C GLY A 112 -3.17 -2.59 -7.93
N LEU A 113 -3.78 -1.42 -7.73
CA LEU A 113 -5.05 -1.27 -7.03
C LEU A 113 -6.29 -1.41 -7.93
N ALA A 114 -6.16 -1.17 -9.23
CA ALA A 114 -7.29 -1.16 -10.16
C ALA A 114 -7.41 -2.46 -10.94
N LYS A 115 -8.64 -2.81 -11.30
CA LYS A 115 -8.96 -3.69 -12.43
C LYS A 115 -9.53 -2.86 -13.57
N SER A 116 -9.10 -3.19 -14.79
CA SER A 116 -9.70 -2.72 -16.05
C SER A 116 -11.00 -3.47 -16.34
#